data_AF-A0A260Z165-F1
#
_entry.id   AF-A0A260Z165-F1
#
_cell.length_a   1.000
_cell.length_b   1.000
_cell.length_c   1.000
_cell.angle_alpha   90.00
_cell.angle_beta   90.00
_cell.angle_gamma   90.00
#
_symmetry.space_group_name_H-M   'P 1'
#
loop_
_entity.id
_entity.type
_entity.pdbx_description
1 polymer ?
#
loop_
_entity_poly.entity_id
_entity_poly.type
_entity_poly.pdbx_seq_one_letter_code
_entity_poly.pdbx_strand_id
1 'polypeptide(L)'
;RSQTDACLTQCVSALSSIFEIYTTRRDPQLIPLIDASTALLNAFLEVPIYYLGFDIVDNPDDVSNGHSEVQPWLKNMLKVIDGPGWLREMRSGNEICSDVSARASLLELLCKIYVKSVSVLQQHEEAAHRPHDDFYDEMTHVLLKPLLGKRDVQFIEQGKVFGTCGEAVWLGIASRKFCCEQQRLARLLVELHSRRPQEASSDVESIVVQALTSTDDMICTEAARTFHRVWVLTRNLEEGGGAYRKPFNRAVMILLGVLADESVSKTRTELKAAASAWFQDCSKHHDLPKIVQMLSTMLMNPVTARISIQYIRQETKMTQEECAAIP
;
A
#
# COMPACT_ATOMS: atom_id res chain seq x y z
N ARG A 1 14.83 2.41 -30.73
CA ARG A 1 13.67 2.20 -29.83
C ARG A 1 12.91 0.97 -30.33
N SER A 2 12.54 0.03 -29.46
CA SER A 2 11.78 -1.17 -29.85
C SER A 2 10.34 -0.79 -30.25
N GLN A 3 9.70 -1.61 -31.09
CA GLN A 3 8.29 -1.40 -31.49
C GLN A 3 7.35 -1.36 -30.27
N THR A 4 7.65 -2.14 -29.23
CA THR A 4 6.92 -2.17 -27.95
C THR A 4 6.97 -0.84 -27.23
N ASP A 5 8.14 -0.17 -27.19
CA ASP A 5 8.30 1.13 -26.51
C ASP A 5 7.51 2.25 -27.23
N ALA A 6 7.48 2.22 -28.57
CA ALA A 6 6.64 3.13 -29.35
C ALA A 6 5.14 2.88 -29.11
N CYS A 7 4.72 1.61 -29.03
CA CYS A 7 3.34 1.23 -28.75
C CYS A 7 2.90 1.66 -27.35
N LEU A 8 3.74 1.43 -26.33
CA LEU A 8 3.48 1.90 -24.97
C LEU A 8 3.33 3.44 -24.92
N THR A 9 4.22 4.16 -25.60
CA THR A 9 4.16 5.63 -25.65
C THR A 9 2.84 6.13 -26.26
N GLN A 10 2.41 5.52 -27.37
CA GLN A 10 1.12 5.83 -27.99
C GLN A 10 -0.07 5.46 -27.09
N CYS A 11 0.00 4.29 -26.43
CA CYS A 11 -1.01 3.85 -25.48
C CYS A 11 -1.18 4.87 -24.36
N VAL A 12 -0.08 5.24 -23.69
CA VAL A 12 -0.07 6.20 -22.59
C VAL A 12 -0.58 7.58 -23.03
N SER A 13 -0.23 8.03 -24.24
CA SER A 13 -0.77 9.27 -24.81
C SER A 13 -2.27 9.20 -25.04
N ALA A 14 -2.79 8.10 -25.59
CA ALA A 14 -4.22 7.93 -25.84
C ALA A 14 -5.00 7.89 -24.51
N LEU A 15 -4.48 7.18 -23.51
CA LEU A 15 -5.04 7.11 -22.16
C LEU A 15 -5.12 8.49 -21.51
N SER A 16 -4.07 9.30 -21.64
CA SER A 16 -4.05 10.68 -21.16
C SER A 16 -5.22 11.50 -21.73
N SER A 17 -5.47 11.41 -23.04
CA SER A 17 -6.60 12.10 -23.69
C SER A 17 -7.95 11.60 -23.20
N ILE A 18 -8.10 10.29 -22.99
CA ILE A 18 -9.32 9.70 -22.43
C ILE A 18 -9.60 10.25 -21.03
N PHE A 19 -8.56 10.35 -20.18
CA PHE A 19 -8.66 10.91 -18.84
C PHE A 19 -9.05 12.40 -18.86
N GLU A 20 -8.53 13.19 -19.79
CA GLU A 20 -8.93 14.60 -19.98
C GLU A 20 -10.39 14.74 -20.39
N ILE A 21 -10.85 13.93 -21.35
CA ILE A 21 -12.26 13.91 -21.77
C ILE A 21 -13.16 13.54 -20.60
N TYR A 22 -12.77 12.51 -19.84
CA TYR A 22 -13.52 12.08 -18.67
C TYR A 22 -13.62 13.18 -17.63
N THR A 23 -12.50 13.80 -17.24
CA THR A 23 -12.47 14.82 -16.17
C THR A 23 -13.27 16.08 -16.52
N THR A 24 -13.49 16.37 -17.80
CA THR A 24 -14.31 17.50 -18.25
C THR A 24 -15.80 17.29 -17.97
N ARG A 25 -16.30 16.05 -18.06
CA ARG A 25 -17.75 15.74 -17.95
C ARG A 25 -18.11 14.88 -16.74
N ARG A 26 -17.12 14.17 -16.17
CA ARG A 26 -17.23 13.10 -15.17
C ARG A 26 -18.43 12.18 -15.40
N ASP A 27 -18.65 11.85 -16.67
CA ASP A 27 -19.84 11.13 -17.14
C ASP A 27 -19.68 9.62 -16.88
N PRO A 28 -20.57 8.97 -16.12
CA PRO A 28 -20.54 7.53 -15.89
C PRO A 28 -20.54 6.68 -17.17
N GLN A 29 -21.08 7.19 -18.29
CA GLN A 29 -21.07 6.47 -19.57
C GLN A 29 -19.66 6.20 -20.12
N LEU A 30 -18.66 6.96 -19.66
CA LEU A 30 -17.27 6.81 -20.07
C LEU A 30 -16.47 5.85 -19.17
N ILE A 31 -17.05 5.32 -18.08
CA ILE A 31 -16.39 4.38 -17.18
C ILE A 31 -15.90 3.11 -17.90
N PRO A 32 -16.69 2.46 -18.78
CA PRO A 32 -16.22 1.28 -19.52
C PRO A 32 -14.97 1.57 -20.37
N LEU A 33 -14.83 2.80 -20.88
CA LEU A 33 -13.65 3.23 -21.62
C LEU A 33 -12.44 3.37 -20.69
N ILE A 34 -12.62 3.88 -19.47
CA ILE A 34 -11.57 3.91 -18.42
C ILE A 34 -11.16 2.49 -18.03
N ASP A 35 -12.09 1.56 -17.88
CA ASP A 35 -11.76 0.18 -17.50
C ASP A 35 -10.98 -0.53 -18.61
N ALA A 36 -11.41 -0.40 -19.88
CA ALA A 36 -10.67 -0.94 -21.02
C ALA A 36 -9.26 -0.35 -21.12
N SER A 37 -9.16 0.97 -20.90
CA SER A 37 -7.92 1.74 -20.83
C SER A 37 -6.98 1.24 -19.74
N THR A 38 -7.52 1.00 -18.54
CA THR A 38 -6.80 0.47 -17.38
C THR A 38 -6.31 -0.95 -17.65
N ALA A 39 -7.15 -1.80 -18.23
CA ALA A 39 -6.80 -3.18 -18.58
C ALA A 39 -5.67 -3.25 -19.61
N LEU A 40 -5.71 -2.37 -20.63
CA LEU A 40 -4.66 -2.28 -21.65
C LEU A 40 -3.32 -1.88 -21.03
N LEU A 41 -3.28 -0.83 -20.20
CA LEU A 41 -2.03 -0.42 -19.56
C LEU A 41 -1.52 -1.49 -18.58
N ASN A 42 -2.42 -2.17 -17.86
CA ASN A 42 -2.06 -3.29 -17.00
C ASN A 42 -1.41 -4.44 -17.80
N ALA A 43 -1.89 -4.74 -19.01
CA ALA A 43 -1.27 -5.74 -19.87
C ALA A 43 0.15 -5.35 -20.30
N PHE A 44 0.41 -4.06 -20.56
CA PHE A 44 1.76 -3.57 -20.84
C PHE A 44 2.72 -3.72 -19.66
N LEU A 45 2.23 -3.72 -18.41
CA LEU A 45 3.08 -3.94 -17.23
C LEU A 45 3.62 -5.37 -17.14
N GLU A 46 3.04 -6.32 -17.85
CA GLU A 46 3.53 -7.71 -17.92
C GLU A 46 4.58 -7.89 -19.03
N VAL A 47 4.80 -6.89 -19.88
CA VAL A 47 5.78 -6.94 -20.96
C VAL A 47 7.07 -6.25 -20.50
N PRO A 48 8.21 -6.97 -20.38
CA PRO A 48 9.46 -6.34 -19.98
C PRO A 48 9.98 -5.45 -21.11
N ILE A 49 10.16 -4.16 -20.80
CA ILE A 49 10.80 -3.19 -21.67
C ILE A 49 12.20 -2.93 -21.13
N TYR A 50 13.22 -3.05 -21.98
CA TYR A 50 14.62 -2.99 -21.56
C TYR A 50 15.31 -1.69 -22.04
N TYR A 51 16.24 -1.20 -21.23
CA TYR A 51 17.31 -0.30 -21.62
C TYR A 51 18.52 -1.09 -22.12
N LEU A 52 19.12 -0.61 -23.22
CA LEU A 52 20.40 -1.08 -23.74
C LEU A 52 21.43 0.03 -23.49
N GLY A 53 22.37 -0.20 -22.58
CA GLY A 53 23.48 0.71 -22.30
C GLY A 53 23.54 1.21 -20.85
N PHE A 54 24.77 1.52 -20.39
CA PHE A 54 25.05 2.19 -19.11
C PHE A 54 24.84 3.71 -19.19
N ASP A 55 24.64 4.24 -20.39
CA ASP A 55 24.36 5.64 -20.61
C ASP A 55 22.96 5.98 -20.09
N ILE A 56 23.04 6.38 -18.83
CA ILE A 56 22.20 7.33 -18.12
C ILE A 56 21.13 6.60 -17.28
N VAL A 57 21.47 6.54 -15.99
CA VAL A 57 20.62 6.24 -14.82
C VAL A 57 19.62 7.39 -14.55
N ASP A 58 19.67 8.42 -15.38
CA ASP A 58 18.60 9.36 -15.66
C ASP A 58 18.26 9.21 -17.15
N ASN A 59 17.10 9.63 -17.62
CA ASN A 59 16.90 9.64 -19.08
C ASN A 59 17.93 10.64 -19.69
N PRO A 60 18.60 10.40 -20.83
CA PRO A 60 19.31 11.49 -21.54
C PRO A 60 18.40 12.70 -21.78
N ASP A 61 17.10 12.44 -21.92
CA ASP A 61 16.05 13.46 -22.02
C ASP A 61 15.80 14.23 -20.70
N ASP A 62 16.23 13.73 -19.53
CA ASP A 62 16.11 14.39 -18.22
C ASP A 62 17.25 15.39 -17.94
N VAL A 63 18.40 15.23 -18.60
CA VAL A 63 19.57 16.13 -18.45
C VAL A 63 19.65 17.15 -19.59
N SER A 64 19.16 16.82 -20.78
CA SER A 64 19.39 17.63 -21.99
C SER A 64 18.18 18.39 -22.55
N ASN A 65 16.95 18.07 -22.15
CA ASN A 65 15.77 18.84 -22.55
C ASN A 65 14.99 19.29 -21.31
N GLY A 66 14.83 20.60 -21.13
CA GLY A 66 14.18 21.25 -20.00
C GLY A 66 12.68 20.97 -19.79
N HIS A 67 12.23 19.73 -19.91
CA HIS A 67 10.88 19.31 -19.51
C HIS A 67 10.90 18.92 -18.02
N SER A 68 10.97 19.95 -17.17
CA SER A 68 10.91 19.92 -15.70
C SER A 68 9.59 19.36 -15.11
N GLU A 69 8.73 18.74 -15.90
CA GLU A 69 7.35 18.43 -15.52
C GLU A 69 7.08 16.93 -15.38
N VAL A 70 6.30 16.58 -14.35
CA VAL A 70 5.70 15.25 -14.15
C VAL A 70 4.96 14.82 -15.42
N GLN A 71 5.01 13.53 -15.75
CA GLN A 71 4.43 13.03 -16.99
C GLN A 71 2.93 13.41 -17.14
N PRO A 72 2.49 13.94 -18.30
CA PRO A 72 1.12 14.45 -18.47
C PRO A 72 0.03 13.41 -18.21
N TRP A 73 0.25 12.17 -18.66
CA TRP A 73 -0.71 11.08 -18.44
C TRP A 73 -0.92 10.77 -16.95
N LEU A 74 0.14 10.88 -16.13
CA LEU A 74 0.06 10.66 -14.69
C LEU A 74 -0.76 11.78 -14.04
N LYS A 75 -0.51 13.03 -14.43
CA LYS A 75 -1.31 14.18 -13.95
C LYS A 75 -2.80 13.97 -14.28
N ASN A 76 -3.11 13.54 -15.50
CA ASN A 76 -4.50 13.32 -15.92
C ASN A 76 -5.15 12.10 -15.25
N MET A 77 -4.40 11.01 -15.06
CA MET A 77 -4.84 9.86 -14.27
C MET A 77 -5.20 10.27 -12.83
N LEU A 78 -4.36 11.10 -12.19
CA LEU A 78 -4.60 11.61 -10.84
C LEU A 78 -5.79 12.57 -10.77
N LYS A 79 -6.09 13.32 -11.84
CA LYS A 79 -7.32 14.12 -11.93
C LYS A 79 -8.58 13.25 -12.00
N VAL A 80 -8.51 12.07 -12.61
CA VAL A 80 -9.65 11.13 -12.62
C VAL A 80 -9.86 10.53 -11.23
N ILE A 81 -8.77 10.05 -10.61
CA ILE A 81 -8.78 9.49 -9.25
C ILE A 81 -9.26 10.55 -8.24
N ASP A 82 -8.77 11.79 -8.37
CA ASP A 82 -9.18 12.95 -7.57
C ASP A 82 -9.21 12.61 -6.07
N GLY A 83 -8.09 12.17 -5.51
CA GLY A 83 -8.02 11.71 -4.12
C GLY A 83 -8.68 12.66 -3.10
N PRO A 84 -8.38 13.98 -3.12
CA PRO A 84 -9.01 14.95 -2.23
C PRO A 84 -10.52 15.10 -2.44
N GLY A 85 -11.00 15.13 -3.69
CA GLY A 85 -12.43 15.16 -3.99
C GLY A 85 -13.13 13.88 -3.57
N TRP A 86 -12.51 12.72 -3.82
CA TRP A 86 -13.01 11.40 -3.41
C TRP A 86 -13.17 11.31 -1.91
N LEU A 87 -12.16 11.73 -1.15
CA LEU A 87 -12.22 11.76 0.30
C LEU A 87 -13.33 12.68 0.81
N ARG A 88 -13.51 13.86 0.19
CA ARG A 88 -14.58 14.81 0.55
C ARG A 88 -15.96 14.22 0.31
N GLU A 89 -16.19 13.59 -0.84
CA GLU A 89 -17.44 12.89 -1.18
C GLU A 89 -17.73 11.75 -0.21
N MET A 90 -16.70 10.95 0.14
CA MET A 90 -16.83 9.85 1.09
C MET A 90 -17.17 10.34 2.51
N ARG A 91 -16.62 11.48 2.94
CA ARG A 91 -16.91 12.08 4.25
C ARG A 91 -18.27 12.77 4.31
N SER A 92 -18.73 13.38 3.21
CA SER A 92 -20.00 14.13 3.21
C SER A 92 -21.20 13.22 3.41
N GLY A 93 -21.09 11.94 3.01
CA GLY A 93 -22.12 10.93 3.24
C GLY A 93 -23.46 11.19 2.54
N ASN A 94 -23.61 12.31 1.83
CA ASN A 94 -24.87 12.77 1.24
C ASN A 94 -24.95 12.49 -0.27
N GLU A 95 -23.81 12.52 -0.96
CA GLU A 95 -23.74 12.26 -2.41
C GLU A 95 -23.39 10.79 -2.69
N ILE A 96 -23.93 10.25 -3.78
CA ILE A 96 -23.51 8.94 -4.31
C ILE A 96 -22.33 9.22 -5.23
N CYS A 97 -21.12 8.84 -4.81
CA CYS A 97 -19.96 8.81 -5.69
C CYS A 97 -20.25 7.81 -6.82
N SER A 98 -20.55 8.30 -8.01
CA SER A 98 -21.03 7.49 -9.14
C SER A 98 -19.90 6.74 -9.86
N ASP A 99 -18.65 7.12 -9.61
CA ASP A 99 -17.46 6.63 -10.29
C ASP A 99 -16.45 5.93 -9.35
N VAL A 100 -16.91 5.45 -8.17
CA VAL A 100 -16.06 4.70 -7.23
C VAL A 100 -15.32 3.56 -7.92
N SER A 101 -15.99 2.83 -8.79
CA SER A 101 -15.38 1.69 -9.51
C SER A 101 -14.22 2.15 -10.41
N ALA A 102 -14.38 3.27 -11.14
CA ALA A 102 -13.34 3.83 -12.00
C ALA A 102 -12.14 4.38 -11.19
N ARG A 103 -12.42 5.11 -10.09
CA ARG A 103 -11.36 5.61 -9.19
C ARG A 103 -10.58 4.47 -8.55
N ALA A 104 -11.28 3.41 -8.13
CA ALA A 104 -10.66 2.20 -7.59
C ALA A 104 -9.82 1.46 -8.64
N SER A 105 -10.34 1.26 -9.87
CA SER A 105 -9.62 0.68 -11.02
C SER A 105 -8.29 1.40 -11.27
N LEU A 106 -8.33 2.72 -11.35
CA LEU A 106 -7.14 3.51 -11.64
C LEU A 106 -6.17 3.53 -10.46
N LEU A 107 -6.66 3.64 -9.22
CA LEU A 107 -5.77 3.60 -8.05
C LEU A 107 -5.05 2.24 -7.91
N GLU A 108 -5.75 1.14 -8.21
CA GLU A 108 -5.16 -0.20 -8.27
C GLU A 108 -4.03 -0.27 -9.31
N LEU A 109 -4.30 0.21 -10.52
CA LEU A 109 -3.30 0.28 -11.59
C LEU A 109 -2.12 1.19 -11.20
N LEU A 110 -2.38 2.37 -10.63
CA LEU A 110 -1.34 3.29 -10.17
C LEU A 110 -0.46 2.62 -9.12
N CYS A 111 -1.05 1.88 -8.18
CA CYS A 111 -0.30 1.15 -7.17
C CYS A 111 0.62 0.09 -7.82
N LYS A 112 0.11 -0.69 -8.78
CA LYS A 112 0.91 -1.69 -9.52
C LYS A 112 2.07 -1.04 -10.29
N ILE A 113 1.79 0.03 -11.04
CA ILE A 113 2.80 0.81 -11.76
C ILE A 113 3.87 1.31 -10.81
N TYR A 114 3.45 1.88 -9.67
CA TYR A 114 4.34 2.43 -8.66
C TYR A 114 5.27 1.36 -8.09
N VAL A 115 4.73 0.23 -7.63
CA VAL A 115 5.54 -0.85 -7.03
C VAL A 115 6.57 -1.38 -8.03
N LYS A 116 6.14 -1.65 -9.28
CA LYS A 116 7.04 -2.11 -10.34
C LYS A 116 8.12 -1.05 -10.64
N SER A 117 7.75 0.22 -10.76
CA SER A 117 8.70 1.29 -11.11
C SER A 117 9.71 1.55 -9.99
N VAL A 118 9.29 1.59 -8.72
CA VAL A 118 10.22 1.75 -7.58
C VAL A 118 11.20 0.58 -7.49
N SER A 119 10.72 -0.65 -7.69
CA SER A 119 11.59 -1.83 -7.72
C SER A 119 12.66 -1.73 -8.81
N VAL A 120 12.27 -1.33 -10.03
CA VAL A 120 13.20 -1.15 -11.15
C VAL A 120 14.19 0.00 -10.88
N LEU A 121 13.72 1.13 -10.33
CA LEU A 121 14.59 2.26 -9.96
C LEU A 121 15.61 1.87 -8.88
N GLN A 122 15.22 1.06 -7.90
CA GLN A 122 16.15 0.55 -6.89
C GLN A 122 17.22 -0.36 -7.53
N GLN A 123 16.83 -1.22 -8.47
CA GLN A 123 17.78 -2.06 -9.23
C GLN A 123 18.75 -1.21 -10.05
N HIS A 124 18.29 -0.09 -10.62
CA HIS A 124 19.16 0.85 -11.34
C HIS A 124 20.19 1.48 -10.41
N GLU A 125 19.76 1.92 -9.22
CA GLU A 125 20.66 2.46 -8.20
C GLU A 125 21.68 1.42 -7.75
N GLU A 126 21.25 0.19 -7.44
CA GLU A 126 22.15 -0.90 -7.06
C GLU A 126 23.16 -1.25 -8.17
N ALA A 127 22.74 -1.21 -9.43
CA ALA A 127 23.63 -1.45 -10.58
C ALA A 127 24.66 -0.33 -10.74
N ALA A 128 24.27 0.93 -10.54
CA ALA A 128 25.16 2.09 -10.66
C ALA A 128 26.27 2.11 -9.60
N HIS A 129 26.04 1.52 -8.43
CA HIS A 129 27.02 1.46 -7.33
C HIS A 129 27.93 0.22 -7.38
N ARG A 130 27.86 -0.61 -8.42
CA ARG A 130 28.75 -1.78 -8.55
C ARG A 130 30.18 -1.35 -8.91
N PRO A 131 31.20 -1.95 -8.28
CA PRO A 131 32.60 -1.64 -8.60
C PRO A 131 32.88 -1.98 -10.07
N HIS A 132 33.43 -1.02 -10.82
CA HIS A 132 33.99 -1.29 -12.14
C HIS A 132 35.30 -2.06 -11.93
N ASP A 133 35.26 -3.37 -12.18
CA ASP A 133 36.43 -4.23 -12.30
C ASP A 133 36.49 -4.73 -13.75
N ASP A 134 37.68 -5.07 -14.26
CA ASP A 134 37.90 -5.39 -15.69
C ASP A 134 37.00 -6.55 -16.18
N PHE A 135 36.49 -7.39 -15.27
CA PHE A 135 35.55 -8.48 -15.56
C PHE A 135 34.10 -8.00 -15.81
N TYR A 136 33.70 -6.85 -15.26
CA TYR A 136 32.35 -6.29 -15.41
C TYR A 136 32.22 -5.36 -16.63
N ASP A 137 33.35 -4.85 -17.14
CA ASP A 137 33.37 -3.96 -18.33
C ASP A 137 33.02 -4.72 -19.63
N GLU A 138 33.20 -6.05 -19.67
CA GLU A 138 32.73 -6.92 -20.76
C GLU A 138 31.25 -7.35 -20.62
N MET A 139 30.61 -7.15 -19.46
CA MET A 139 29.24 -7.62 -19.22
C MET A 139 28.23 -6.57 -19.69
N THR A 140 27.34 -6.93 -20.63
CA THR A 140 26.22 -6.05 -21.00
C THR A 140 25.14 -6.09 -19.93
N HIS A 141 24.97 -5.00 -19.18
CA HIS A 141 23.88 -4.87 -18.22
C HIS A 141 22.57 -4.56 -18.95
N VAL A 142 21.58 -5.43 -18.75
CA VAL A 142 20.22 -5.26 -19.29
C VAL A 142 19.31 -4.87 -18.14
N LEU A 143 18.89 -3.60 -18.11
CA LEU A 143 18.00 -3.07 -17.08
C LEU A 143 16.58 -2.90 -17.64
N LEU A 144 15.57 -3.09 -16.80
CA LEU A 144 14.18 -2.79 -17.16
C LEU A 144 13.96 -1.27 -17.21
N LYS A 145 13.05 -0.80 -18.05
CA LYS A 145 12.60 0.59 -18.11
C LYS A 145 11.42 0.81 -17.15
N PRO A 146 11.53 1.68 -16.14
CA PRO A 146 10.39 2.00 -15.28
C PRO A 146 9.40 2.89 -16.03
N LEU A 147 8.10 2.74 -15.74
CA LEU A 147 7.07 3.60 -16.32
C LEU A 147 7.00 4.96 -15.60
N LEU A 148 7.34 4.98 -14.30
CA LEU A 148 7.51 6.19 -13.51
C LEU A 148 8.99 6.46 -13.27
N GLY A 149 9.45 7.68 -13.59
CA GLY A 149 10.78 8.12 -13.21
C GLY A 149 10.86 8.51 -11.74
N LYS A 150 12.08 8.81 -11.24
CA LYS A 150 12.29 9.25 -9.85
C LYS A 150 11.44 10.47 -9.49
N ARG A 151 11.30 11.43 -10.42
CA ARG A 151 10.47 12.65 -10.23
C ARG A 151 8.98 12.33 -10.08
N ASP A 152 8.45 11.42 -10.89
CA ASP A 152 7.04 11.02 -10.80
C ASP A 152 6.74 10.32 -9.47
N VAL A 153 7.65 9.44 -9.03
CA VAL A 153 7.57 8.78 -7.72
C VAL A 153 7.60 9.81 -6.60
N GLN A 154 8.53 10.77 -6.63
CA GLN A 154 8.61 11.85 -5.64
C GLN A 154 7.33 12.68 -5.61
N PHE A 155 6.76 13.01 -6.77
CA PHE A 155 5.51 13.76 -6.86
C PHE A 155 4.33 13.04 -6.18
N ILE A 156 4.18 11.73 -6.44
CA ILE A 156 3.14 10.89 -5.81
C ILE A 156 3.29 10.86 -4.28
N GLU A 157 4.53 10.72 -3.81
CA GLU A 157 4.85 10.62 -2.38
C GLU A 157 4.68 11.93 -1.63
N GLN A 158 5.23 13.03 -2.17
CA GLN A 158 5.05 14.38 -1.60
C GLN A 158 3.58 14.80 -1.59
N GLY A 159 2.83 14.43 -2.64
CA GLY A 159 1.40 14.66 -2.72
C GLY A 159 0.55 13.78 -1.79
N LYS A 160 1.17 12.82 -1.07
CA LYS A 160 0.47 11.84 -0.21
C LYS A 160 -0.72 11.19 -0.92
N VAL A 161 -0.56 10.90 -2.22
CA VAL A 161 -1.66 10.43 -3.07
C VAL A 161 -2.30 9.18 -2.48
N PHE A 162 -1.47 8.19 -2.13
CA PHE A 162 -1.95 6.93 -1.60
C PHE A 162 -2.52 7.03 -0.17
N GLY A 163 -2.00 7.92 0.67
CA GLY A 163 -2.58 8.17 1.99
C GLY A 163 -3.98 8.77 1.88
N THR A 164 -4.12 9.82 1.07
CA THR A 164 -5.41 10.50 0.85
C THR A 164 -6.43 9.55 0.22
N CYS A 165 -6.05 8.81 -0.81
CA CYS A 165 -6.95 7.86 -1.45
C CYS A 165 -7.22 6.64 -0.55
N GLY A 166 -6.24 6.20 0.26
CA GLY A 166 -6.42 5.13 1.24
C GLY A 166 -7.48 5.45 2.28
N GLU A 167 -7.57 6.72 2.69
CA GLU A 167 -8.64 7.16 3.60
C GLU A 167 -10.02 7.14 2.91
N ALA A 168 -10.10 7.58 1.65
CA ALA A 168 -11.33 7.49 0.87
C ALA A 168 -11.79 6.04 0.68
N VAL A 169 -10.85 5.13 0.36
CA VAL A 169 -11.10 3.68 0.26
C VAL A 169 -11.60 3.12 1.59
N TRP A 170 -10.95 3.47 2.71
CA TRP A 170 -11.37 3.05 4.06
C TRP A 170 -12.82 3.43 4.38
N LEU A 171 -13.19 4.69 4.13
CA LEU A 171 -14.56 5.17 4.31
C LEU A 171 -15.55 4.48 3.36
N GLY A 172 -15.12 4.21 2.12
CA GLY A 172 -15.91 3.45 1.15
C GLY A 172 -16.22 2.03 1.62
N ILE A 173 -15.28 1.36 2.29
CA ILE A 173 -15.48 0.03 2.86
C ILE A 173 -16.45 0.07 4.04
N ALA A 174 -16.35 1.08 4.91
CA ALA A 174 -17.24 1.27 6.05
C ALA A 174 -18.69 1.51 5.59
N SER A 175 -18.85 2.31 4.53
CA SER A 175 -20.15 2.71 3.98
C SER A 175 -20.95 1.52 3.42
N ARG A 176 -22.25 1.50 3.73
CA ARG A 176 -23.21 0.54 3.15
C ARG A 176 -23.62 0.87 1.71
N LYS A 177 -23.38 2.10 1.25
CA LYS A 177 -23.78 2.55 -0.09
C LYS A 177 -23.01 1.86 -1.21
N PHE A 178 -21.79 1.40 -0.92
CA PHE A 178 -20.88 0.82 -1.92
C PHE A 178 -20.75 -0.70 -1.75
N CYS A 179 -21.82 -1.38 -1.33
CA CYS A 179 -21.79 -2.82 -1.02
C CYS A 179 -21.24 -3.68 -2.18
N CYS A 180 -21.56 -3.33 -3.43
CA CYS A 180 -21.05 -4.02 -4.62
C CYS A 180 -19.53 -3.86 -4.82
N GLU A 181 -18.95 -2.76 -4.32
CA GLU A 181 -17.52 -2.45 -4.47
C GLU A 181 -16.70 -2.78 -3.21
N GLN A 182 -17.33 -3.16 -2.09
CA GLN A 182 -16.65 -3.38 -0.81
C GLN A 182 -15.52 -4.41 -0.91
N GLN A 183 -15.71 -5.51 -1.64
CA GLN A 183 -14.66 -6.52 -1.81
C GLN A 183 -13.47 -5.96 -2.59
N ARG A 184 -13.72 -5.16 -3.63
CA ARG A 184 -12.67 -4.51 -4.42
C ARG A 184 -11.92 -3.47 -3.60
N LEU A 185 -12.64 -2.62 -2.87
CA LEU A 185 -12.03 -1.62 -2.00
C LEU A 185 -11.19 -2.26 -0.89
N ALA A 186 -11.68 -3.35 -0.28
CA ALA A 186 -10.92 -4.10 0.73
C ALA A 186 -9.61 -4.67 0.16
N ARG A 187 -9.66 -5.26 -1.05
CA ARG A 187 -8.47 -5.71 -1.79
C ARG A 187 -7.47 -4.59 -2.02
N LEU A 188 -7.96 -3.48 -2.57
CA LEU A 188 -7.17 -2.29 -2.86
C LEU A 188 -6.50 -1.73 -1.59
N LEU A 189 -7.23 -1.70 -0.46
CA LEU A 189 -6.67 -1.26 0.82
C LEU A 189 -5.47 -2.13 1.25
N VAL A 190 -5.56 -3.45 1.08
CA VAL A 190 -4.47 -4.39 1.38
C VAL A 190 -3.28 -4.20 0.44
N GLU A 191 -3.52 -3.96 -0.84
CA GLU A 191 -2.47 -3.66 -1.83
C GLU A 191 -1.75 -2.35 -1.49
N LEU A 192 -2.50 -1.30 -1.17
CA LEU A 192 -1.95 -0.01 -0.73
C LEU A 192 -1.12 -0.15 0.56
N HIS A 193 -1.55 -1.00 1.49
CA HIS A 193 -0.80 -1.31 2.70
C HIS A 193 0.51 -2.05 2.41
N SER A 194 0.50 -2.94 1.43
CA SER A 194 1.63 -3.79 1.04
C SER A 194 2.57 -3.14 0.02
N ARG A 195 2.27 -1.92 -0.46
CA ARG A 195 3.02 -1.18 -1.50
C ARG A 195 4.54 -1.13 -1.25
N ARG A 196 4.95 -1.02 0.01
CA ARG A 196 6.37 -1.01 0.42
C ARG A 196 6.63 -2.10 1.45
N PRO A 197 6.98 -3.32 1.04
CA PRO A 197 7.13 -4.47 1.94
C PRO A 197 8.14 -4.27 3.08
N GLN A 198 9.20 -3.49 2.82
CA GLN A 198 10.31 -3.27 3.77
C GLN A 198 9.99 -2.27 4.89
N GLU A 199 8.99 -1.41 4.71
CA GLU A 199 8.61 -0.45 5.75
C GLU A 199 7.84 -1.16 6.87
N ALA A 200 8.12 -0.83 8.14
CA ALA A 200 7.45 -1.47 9.27
C ALA A 200 5.94 -1.15 9.35
N SER A 201 5.51 0.01 8.85
CA SER A 201 4.11 0.45 8.82
C SER A 201 3.84 1.21 7.53
N SER A 202 2.57 1.50 7.23
CA SER A 202 2.18 2.31 6.07
C SER A 202 1.15 3.37 6.45
N ASP A 203 0.89 4.31 5.54
CA ASP A 203 -0.18 5.30 5.69
C ASP A 203 -1.52 4.62 5.96
N VAL A 204 -1.79 3.51 5.26
CA VAL A 204 -3.02 2.72 5.40
C VAL A 204 -3.18 2.16 6.81
N GLU A 205 -2.12 1.56 7.37
CA GLU A 205 -2.18 1.05 8.74
C GLU A 205 -2.33 2.19 9.75
N SER A 206 -1.71 3.35 9.47
CA SER A 206 -1.88 4.54 10.30
C SER A 206 -3.31 5.06 10.29
N ILE A 207 -4.00 5.04 9.15
CA ILE A 207 -5.44 5.37 9.03
C ILE A 207 -6.27 4.40 9.89
N VAL A 208 -6.04 3.09 9.76
CA VAL A 208 -6.77 2.07 10.53
C VAL A 208 -6.52 2.23 12.03
N VAL A 209 -5.26 2.40 12.44
CA VAL A 209 -4.88 2.59 13.85
C VAL A 209 -5.47 3.87 14.41
N GLN A 210 -5.44 4.98 13.67
CA GLN A 210 -6.04 6.23 14.12
C GLN A 210 -7.55 6.09 14.34
N ALA A 211 -8.25 5.36 13.46
CA ALA A 211 -9.67 5.10 13.63
C ALA A 211 -9.94 4.17 14.84
N LEU A 212 -9.15 3.10 15.01
CA LEU A 212 -9.26 2.17 16.13
C LEU A 212 -8.85 2.75 17.49
N THR A 213 -8.10 3.85 17.52
CA THR A 213 -7.66 4.51 18.77
C THR A 213 -8.32 5.87 18.97
N SER A 214 -9.37 6.17 18.20
CA SER A 214 -10.16 7.38 18.37
C SER A 214 -10.71 7.51 19.79
N THR A 215 -10.79 8.75 20.28
CA THR A 215 -11.48 9.08 21.53
C THR A 215 -12.99 8.96 21.41
N ASP A 216 -13.52 8.94 20.19
CA ASP A 216 -14.93 8.71 19.90
C ASP A 216 -15.22 7.21 19.82
N ASP A 217 -16.00 6.70 20.78
CA ASP A 217 -16.37 5.30 20.90
C ASP A 217 -17.14 4.80 19.65
N MET A 218 -17.92 5.66 18.98
CA MET A 218 -18.63 5.29 17.75
C MET A 218 -17.67 5.06 16.59
N ILE A 219 -16.69 5.97 16.42
CA ILE A 219 -15.66 5.84 15.39
C ILE A 219 -14.82 4.59 15.63
N CYS A 220 -14.38 4.38 16.87
CA CYS A 220 -13.57 3.21 17.25
C CYS A 220 -14.32 1.89 16.99
N THR A 221 -15.59 1.82 17.39
CA THR A 221 -16.43 0.62 17.17
C THR A 221 -16.66 0.35 15.69
N GLU A 222 -16.97 1.37 14.89
CA GLU A 222 -17.13 1.20 13.45
C GLU A 222 -15.82 0.85 12.75
N ALA A 223 -14.69 1.38 13.23
CA ALA A 223 -13.37 0.99 12.75
C ALA A 223 -13.08 -0.49 12.99
N ALA A 224 -13.43 -1.04 14.16
CA ALA A 224 -13.31 -2.47 14.43
C ALA A 224 -14.18 -3.32 13.49
N ARG A 225 -15.43 -2.90 13.25
CA ARG A 225 -16.33 -3.57 12.29
C ARG A 225 -15.81 -3.49 10.84
N THR A 226 -15.27 -2.33 10.46
CA THR A 226 -14.70 -2.11 9.12
C THR A 226 -13.43 -2.94 8.93
N PHE A 227 -12.55 -2.99 9.92
CA PHE A 227 -11.37 -3.85 9.89
C PHE A 227 -11.74 -5.33 9.80
N HIS A 228 -12.74 -5.77 10.57
CA HIS A 228 -13.29 -7.12 10.47
C HIS A 228 -13.77 -7.41 9.04
N ARG A 229 -14.51 -6.47 8.42
CA ARG A 229 -14.96 -6.59 7.03
C ARG A 229 -13.77 -6.72 6.05
N VAL A 230 -12.74 -5.89 6.20
CA VAL A 230 -11.51 -5.99 5.41
C VAL A 230 -10.88 -7.37 5.55
N TRP A 231 -10.75 -7.86 6.78
CA TRP A 231 -10.17 -9.16 7.08
C TRP A 231 -10.91 -10.30 6.35
N VAL A 232 -12.24 -10.35 6.51
CA VAL A 232 -13.08 -11.39 5.89
C VAL A 232 -13.05 -11.32 4.37
N LEU A 233 -13.22 -10.13 3.80
CA LEU A 233 -13.27 -9.95 2.34
C LEU A 233 -11.94 -10.23 1.66
N THR A 234 -10.84 -10.20 2.42
CA THR A 234 -9.49 -10.40 1.89
C THR A 234 -8.80 -11.72 2.27
N ARG A 235 -9.47 -12.57 3.06
CA ARG A 235 -8.94 -13.87 3.51
C ARG A 235 -8.39 -14.74 2.37
N ASN A 236 -9.18 -14.94 1.31
CA ASN A 236 -8.84 -15.91 0.25
C ASN A 236 -7.98 -15.35 -0.88
N LEU A 237 -7.54 -14.09 -0.82
CA LEU A 237 -6.70 -13.56 -1.90
C LEU A 237 -5.29 -14.19 -1.92
N GLU A 238 -4.91 -14.99 -0.91
CA GLU A 238 -3.59 -15.64 -0.84
C GLU A 238 -3.42 -16.78 -1.87
N GLU A 239 -4.52 -17.35 -2.37
CA GLU A 239 -4.48 -18.52 -3.27
C GLU A 239 -4.14 -18.15 -4.73
N GLY A 240 -4.19 -16.86 -5.10
CA GLY A 240 -4.18 -16.43 -6.51
C GLY A 240 -2.88 -15.83 -7.06
N GLY A 241 -1.86 -15.55 -6.24
CA GLY A 241 -0.63 -14.93 -6.73
C GLY A 241 0.30 -14.53 -5.60
N GLY A 242 1.50 -15.11 -5.59
CA GLY A 242 2.51 -15.06 -4.51
C GLY A 242 3.14 -13.70 -4.20
N ALA A 243 2.38 -12.60 -4.29
CA ALA A 243 2.81 -11.29 -3.79
C ALA A 243 2.76 -11.27 -2.26
N TYR A 244 3.86 -10.84 -1.64
CA TYR A 244 3.95 -10.64 -0.20
C TYR A 244 2.87 -9.67 0.29
N ARG A 245 2.14 -10.05 1.35
CA ARG A 245 1.22 -9.17 2.05
C ARG A 245 1.81 -8.69 3.35
N LYS A 246 1.89 -7.37 3.50
CA LYS A 246 2.26 -6.78 4.78
C LYS A 246 1.16 -7.07 5.81
N PRO A 247 1.50 -7.57 7.01
CA PRO A 247 0.53 -7.79 8.06
C PRO A 247 0.10 -6.47 8.73
N PHE A 248 -1.17 -6.36 9.09
CA PHE A 248 -1.72 -5.27 9.90
C PHE A 248 -1.39 -5.43 11.39
N ASN A 249 -0.10 -5.52 11.70
CA ASN A 249 0.45 -5.81 13.02
C ASN A 249 -0.15 -4.89 14.12
N ARG A 250 -0.16 -3.57 13.90
CA ARG A 250 -0.62 -2.60 14.90
C ARG A 250 -2.13 -2.70 15.13
N ALA A 251 -2.91 -2.83 14.05
CA ALA A 251 -4.37 -2.94 14.16
C ALA A 251 -4.78 -4.23 14.89
N VAL A 252 -4.11 -5.35 14.59
CA VAL A 252 -4.33 -6.64 15.28
C VAL A 252 -3.97 -6.53 16.76
N MET A 253 -2.84 -5.93 17.12
CA MET A 253 -2.49 -5.72 18.53
C MET A 253 -3.52 -4.88 19.28
N ILE A 254 -4.08 -3.84 18.66
CA ILE A 254 -5.10 -3.01 19.29
C ILE A 254 -6.36 -3.83 19.57
N LEU A 255 -6.85 -4.61 18.60
CA LEU A 255 -8.04 -5.44 18.79
C LEU A 255 -7.82 -6.53 19.85
N LEU A 256 -6.64 -7.15 19.88
CA LEU A 256 -6.28 -8.10 20.95
C LEU A 256 -6.18 -7.41 22.32
N GLY A 257 -5.66 -6.18 22.37
CA GLY A 257 -5.63 -5.37 23.58
C GLY A 257 -7.03 -5.05 24.11
N VAL A 258 -7.98 -4.71 23.23
CA VAL A 258 -9.40 -4.52 23.58
C VAL A 258 -10.01 -5.79 24.19
N LEU A 259 -9.62 -6.97 23.71
CA LEU A 259 -10.10 -8.25 24.24
C LEU A 259 -9.49 -8.57 25.61
N ALA A 260 -8.20 -8.31 25.78
CA ALA A 260 -7.46 -8.56 27.01
C ALA A 260 -7.78 -7.55 28.13
N ASP A 261 -8.33 -6.39 27.78
CA ASP A 261 -8.76 -5.40 28.76
C ASP A 261 -10.04 -5.86 29.48
N GLU A 262 -9.89 -6.21 30.76
CA GLU A 262 -11.00 -6.57 31.66
C GLU A 262 -11.59 -5.34 32.37
N SER A 263 -10.99 -4.16 32.23
CA SER A 263 -11.44 -2.90 32.85
C SER A 263 -12.50 -2.15 32.02
N VAL A 264 -12.92 -2.72 30.90
CA VAL A 264 -13.80 -2.11 29.91
C VAL A 264 -15.13 -1.70 30.55
N SER A 265 -15.31 -0.38 30.70
CA SER A 265 -16.56 0.23 31.17
C SER A 265 -17.74 -0.12 30.25
N LYS A 266 -18.98 -0.03 30.76
CA LYS A 266 -20.21 -0.22 29.96
C LYS A 266 -20.20 0.53 28.61
N THR A 267 -19.52 1.67 28.50
CA THR A 267 -19.45 2.48 27.27
C THR A 267 -18.68 1.80 26.12
N ARG A 268 -17.76 0.88 26.42
CA ARG A 268 -16.94 0.19 25.41
C ARG A 268 -17.38 -1.25 25.13
N THR A 269 -18.57 -1.63 25.60
CA THR A 269 -19.14 -2.97 25.39
C THR A 269 -19.29 -3.30 23.90
N GLU A 270 -19.72 -2.34 23.08
CA GLU A 270 -19.88 -2.55 21.63
C GLU A 270 -18.55 -2.79 20.92
N LEU A 271 -17.50 -2.05 21.31
CA LEU A 271 -16.16 -2.24 20.79
C LEU A 271 -15.62 -3.63 21.15
N LYS A 272 -15.76 -4.06 22.41
CA LYS A 272 -15.35 -5.40 22.86
C LYS A 272 -16.14 -6.49 22.12
N ALA A 273 -17.43 -6.27 21.86
CA ALA A 273 -18.25 -7.17 21.05
C ALA A 273 -17.79 -7.23 19.58
N ALA A 274 -17.45 -6.09 18.96
CA ALA A 274 -16.93 -6.04 17.60
C ALA A 274 -15.56 -6.75 17.47
N ALA A 275 -14.65 -6.52 18.42
CA ALA A 275 -13.37 -7.21 18.49
C ALA A 275 -13.55 -8.72 18.73
N SER A 276 -14.49 -9.10 19.59
CA SER A 276 -14.80 -10.51 19.87
C SER A 276 -15.35 -11.21 18.65
N ALA A 277 -16.25 -10.56 17.89
CA ALA A 277 -16.79 -11.09 16.65
C ALA A 277 -15.69 -11.33 15.61
N TRP A 278 -14.77 -10.37 15.43
CA TRP A 278 -13.60 -10.54 14.57
C TRP A 278 -12.73 -11.73 14.99
N PHE A 279 -12.40 -11.84 16.28
CA PHE A 279 -11.54 -12.91 16.77
C PHE A 279 -12.20 -14.29 16.67
N GLN A 280 -13.50 -14.39 16.95
CA GLN A 280 -14.27 -15.62 16.77
C GLN A 280 -14.31 -16.04 15.29
N ASP A 281 -14.46 -15.08 14.37
CA ASP A 281 -14.41 -15.36 12.93
C ASP A 281 -13.02 -15.87 12.51
N CYS A 282 -11.95 -15.23 13.00
CA CYS A 282 -10.58 -15.70 12.79
C CYS A 282 -10.38 -17.15 13.30
N SER A 283 -10.94 -17.48 14.46
CA SER A 283 -10.89 -18.83 15.01
C SER A 283 -11.63 -19.86 14.16
N LYS A 284 -12.79 -19.50 13.59
CA LYS A 284 -13.59 -20.39 12.75
C LYS A 284 -12.96 -20.66 11.39
N HIS A 285 -12.15 -19.73 10.90
CA HIS A 285 -11.57 -19.78 9.56
C HIS A 285 -10.06 -20.04 9.55
N HIS A 286 -9.51 -20.59 10.64
CA HIS A 286 -8.10 -20.98 10.74
C HIS A 286 -7.09 -19.83 10.58
N ASP A 287 -7.47 -18.61 10.94
CA ASP A 287 -6.58 -17.44 10.88
C ASP A 287 -5.67 -17.31 12.12
N LEU A 288 -5.90 -18.09 13.18
CA LEU A 288 -5.11 -18.00 14.43
C LEU A 288 -3.61 -18.23 14.24
N PRO A 289 -3.13 -19.20 13.44
CA PRO A 289 -1.69 -19.36 13.19
C PRO A 289 -1.06 -18.10 12.60
N LYS A 290 -1.76 -17.41 11.69
CA LYS A 290 -1.32 -16.14 11.11
C LYS A 290 -1.23 -15.05 12.17
N ILE A 291 -2.19 -14.98 13.09
CA ILE A 291 -2.17 -14.04 14.22
C ILE A 291 -0.98 -14.32 15.15
N VAL A 292 -0.76 -15.59 15.50
CA VAL A 292 0.39 -16.00 16.33
C VAL A 292 1.72 -15.70 15.65
N GLN A 293 1.80 -15.86 14.32
CA GLN A 293 2.99 -15.50 13.54
C GLN A 293 3.25 -13.98 13.61
N MET A 294 2.21 -13.15 13.44
CA MET A 294 2.32 -11.69 13.60
C MET A 294 2.82 -11.31 14.99
N LEU A 295 2.26 -11.90 16.05
CA LEU A 295 2.72 -11.67 17.42
C LEU A 295 4.17 -12.13 17.65
N SER A 296 4.53 -13.32 17.17
CA SER A 296 5.88 -13.86 17.29
C SER A 296 6.91 -12.95 16.61
N THR A 297 6.63 -12.53 15.37
CA THR A 297 7.52 -11.60 14.64
C THR A 297 7.68 -10.25 15.33
N MET A 298 6.62 -9.72 15.94
CA MET A 298 6.71 -8.49 16.74
C MET A 298 7.47 -8.71 18.05
N LEU A 299 7.23 -9.79 18.79
CA LEU A 299 7.89 -10.02 20.08
C LEU A 299 9.38 -10.38 19.93
N MET A 300 9.75 -11.01 18.81
CA MET A 300 11.12 -11.41 18.50
C MET A 300 11.94 -10.28 17.84
N ASN A 301 11.32 -9.17 17.43
CA ASN A 301 12.05 -8.04 16.89
C ASN A 301 12.77 -7.30 18.05
N PRO A 302 14.10 -7.12 17.99
CA PRO A 302 14.90 -6.56 19.08
C PRO A 302 14.51 -5.11 19.45
N VAL A 303 13.85 -4.37 18.55
CA VAL A 303 13.35 -3.01 18.80
C VAL A 303 12.08 -3.02 19.66
N THR A 304 11.27 -4.08 19.57
CA THR A 304 10.00 -4.26 20.31
C THR A 304 10.14 -5.22 21.48
N ALA A 305 11.20 -6.04 21.51
CA ALA A 305 11.63 -6.79 22.68
C ALA A 305 12.04 -5.80 23.78
N ARG A 306 11.11 -5.49 24.69
CA ARG A 306 11.45 -4.85 25.97
C ARG A 306 12.26 -5.85 26.79
N ILE A 307 13.55 -5.94 26.54
CA ILE A 307 14.47 -6.56 27.48
C ILE A 307 14.40 -5.69 28.73
N SER A 308 13.78 -6.22 29.79
CA SER A 308 13.71 -5.52 31.07
C SER A 308 15.13 -5.22 31.53
N ILE A 309 15.45 -3.95 31.80
CA ILE A 309 16.76 -3.53 32.35
C ILE A 309 17.04 -4.29 33.67
N GLN A 310 16.01 -4.75 34.38
CA GLN A 310 16.17 -5.60 35.56
C GLN A 310 16.77 -6.97 35.22
N TYR A 311 16.48 -7.53 34.06
CA TYR A 311 17.03 -8.81 33.59
C TYR A 311 18.53 -8.66 33.25
N ILE A 312 18.91 -7.57 32.58
CA ILE A 312 20.32 -7.23 32.30
C ILE A 312 21.09 -7.04 33.62
N ARG A 313 20.50 -6.34 34.60
CA ARG A 313 21.14 -6.17 35.92
C ARG A 313 21.26 -7.47 36.71
N GLN A 314 20.33 -8.43 36.54
CA GLN A 314 20.44 -9.76 37.15
C GLN A 314 21.57 -10.58 36.52
N GLU A 315 21.69 -10.62 35.20
CA GLU A 315 22.83 -11.29 34.54
C GLU A 315 24.17 -10.66 34.90
N THR A 316 24.23 -9.31 34.96
CA THR A 316 25.46 -8.60 35.36
C THR A 316 25.83 -8.87 36.82
N LYS A 317 24.84 -9.04 37.71
CA LYS A 317 25.09 -9.45 39.10
C LYS A 317 25.54 -10.90 39.21
N MET A 318 24.91 -11.83 38.47
CA MET A 318 25.31 -13.24 38.49
C MET A 318 26.72 -13.45 37.93
N THR A 319 27.10 -12.73 36.86
CA THR A 319 28.48 -12.75 36.33
C THR A 319 29.51 -12.09 37.26
N GLN A 320 29.12 -11.13 38.10
CA GLN A 320 30.00 -10.58 39.15
C GLN A 320 30.16 -11.52 40.34
N GLU A 321 29.09 -12.19 40.77
CA GLU A 321 29.13 -13.15 41.88
C GLU A 321 29.88 -14.43 41.51
N GLU A 322 29.81 -14.88 40.25
CA GLU A 322 30.60 -16.02 39.74
C GLU A 322 32.09 -15.67 39.56
N CYS A 323 32.44 -14.41 39.24
CA CYS A 323 33.83 -13.94 39.17
C CYS A 323 34.48 -13.71 40.54
N ALA A 324 33.71 -13.59 41.62
CA ALA A 324 34.24 -13.44 42.98
C ALA A 324 34.64 -14.78 43.63
N ALA A 325 34.36 -15.91 42.98
CA ALA A 325 34.61 -17.26 43.49
C ALA A 325 35.82 -17.97 42.85
N ILE A 326 36.70 -17.25 42.14
CA ILE A 326 37.96 -17.78 41.63
C ILE A 326 39.10 -17.13 42.44
N PRO A 327 39.85 -17.88 43.27
CA PRO A 327 41.02 -17.39 43.99
C PRO A 327 42.13 -16.84 43.09
#